data_AF-A0A3E2TQZ9-F1
#
_entry.id   AF-A0A3E2TQZ9-F1
#
_cell.length_a   1.000
_cell.length_b   1.000
_cell.length_c   1.000
_cell.angle_alpha   90.00
_cell.angle_beta   90.00
_cell.angle_gamma   90.00
#
_symmetry.space_group_name_H-M   'P 1'
#
loop_
_entity.id
_entity.type
_entity.pdbx_description
1 polymer ?
#
loop_
_entity_poly.entity_id
_entity_poly.type
_entity_poly.pdbx_seq_one_letter_code
_entity_poly.pdbx_strand_id
1 'polypeptide(L)'
;MEEKTIFPREEHSDILFQKILKDPWACEKLQATFCDFLFCNDEFDHPLSPEEFSKALFESYKNRDLSAFLMGICQNTIFDLLRNSFLIPYRFNADGKQNPIIMTDEKGLLLPEYDNPFYKKEYSTFQKIYHDLESDRNIFLAQAYRYSHDYGPNHMNIEQKILEITTGILLIRELPDTVKLKETEAEAYAAVWDIMIALEKELPMAYVFYGQDTLVEHNKRYDEIGIFLPNSHFLKHLEKHIEKAEAIIYAQK
;
A
#
# COMPACT_ATOMS: atom_id res chain seq x y z
N MET A 1 5.26 -19.13 20.63
CA MET A 1 4.66 -18.15 21.56
C MET A 1 3.21 -18.55 21.69
N GLU A 2 2.70 -18.85 22.89
CA GLU A 2 1.26 -19.17 23.04
C GLU A 2 0.44 -17.93 22.65
N GLU A 3 -0.52 -18.10 21.72
CA GLU A 3 -1.50 -17.06 21.39
C GLU A 3 -2.41 -16.82 22.61
N LYS A 4 -1.95 -16.03 23.57
CA LYS A 4 -2.84 -15.44 24.57
C LYS A 4 -3.55 -14.27 23.91
N THR A 5 -4.82 -14.49 23.57
CA THR A 5 -5.72 -13.40 23.19
C THR A 5 -5.86 -12.43 24.38
N ILE A 6 -5.92 -11.13 24.10
CA ILE A 6 -6.04 -10.08 25.14
C ILE A 6 -7.29 -10.31 26.02
N PHE A 7 -8.34 -10.89 25.42
CA PHE A 7 -9.54 -11.32 26.12
C PHE A 7 -9.79 -12.81 25.90
N PRO A 8 -10.28 -13.55 26.91
CA PRO A 8 -10.69 -14.93 26.74
C PRO A 8 -11.85 -15.00 25.75
N ARG A 9 -11.87 -16.07 24.95
CA ARG A 9 -12.93 -16.31 23.97
C ARG A 9 -14.11 -16.99 24.67
N GLU A 10 -15.32 -16.59 24.32
CA GLU A 10 -16.51 -17.25 24.85
C GLU A 10 -16.81 -18.57 24.17
N GLU A 11 -16.90 -19.62 24.98
CA GLU A 11 -17.21 -20.98 24.55
C GLU A 11 -18.70 -21.10 24.19
N HIS A 12 -19.03 -21.88 23.14
CA HIS A 12 -20.41 -22.13 22.67
C HIS A 12 -21.20 -20.91 22.15
N SER A 13 -20.52 -19.82 21.82
CA SER A 13 -21.10 -18.59 21.26
C SER A 13 -21.76 -18.77 19.88
N ASP A 14 -21.46 -19.85 19.17
CA ASP A 14 -22.01 -20.17 17.85
C ASP A 14 -23.55 -20.19 17.80
N ILE A 15 -24.18 -20.75 18.84
CA ILE A 15 -25.65 -20.86 18.91
C ILE A 15 -26.27 -19.47 19.07
N LEU A 16 -25.63 -18.60 19.86
CA LEU A 16 -26.07 -17.22 20.05
C LEU A 16 -25.94 -16.43 18.75
N PHE A 17 -24.81 -16.53 18.05
CA PHE A 17 -24.61 -15.87 16.76
C PHE A 17 -25.64 -16.30 15.72
N GLN A 18 -25.95 -17.60 15.64
CA GLN A 18 -27.00 -18.09 14.73
C GLN A 18 -28.40 -17.55 15.08
N LYS A 19 -28.69 -17.31 16.36
CA LYS A 19 -29.97 -16.69 16.76
C LYS A 19 -30.02 -15.22 16.36
N ILE A 20 -28.93 -14.48 16.56
CA ILE A 20 -28.84 -13.06 16.17
C ILE A 20 -28.99 -12.92 14.66
N LEU A 21 -28.27 -13.72 13.86
CA LEU A 21 -28.34 -13.67 12.39
C LEU A 21 -29.73 -13.98 11.81
N LYS A 22 -30.58 -14.71 12.54
CA LYS A 22 -31.94 -15.04 12.10
C LYS A 22 -32.96 -13.93 12.42
N ASP A 23 -32.57 -12.91 13.17
CA ASP A 23 -33.43 -11.81 13.60
C ASP A 23 -32.91 -10.48 13.03
N PRO A 24 -33.54 -9.94 11.96
CA PRO A 24 -33.14 -8.68 11.35
C PRO A 24 -33.07 -7.50 12.33
N TRP A 25 -33.97 -7.45 13.32
CA TRP A 25 -33.96 -6.38 14.32
C TRP A 25 -32.74 -6.46 15.24
N ALA A 26 -32.34 -7.68 15.62
CA ALA A 26 -31.14 -7.90 16.42
C ALA A 26 -29.87 -7.49 15.66
N CYS A 27 -29.82 -7.79 14.36
CA CYS A 27 -28.76 -7.35 13.46
C CYS A 27 -28.68 -5.81 13.37
N GLU A 28 -29.81 -5.13 13.17
CA GLU A 28 -29.91 -3.66 13.18
C GLU A 28 -29.41 -3.06 14.50
N LYS A 29 -29.85 -3.62 15.63
CA LYS A 29 -29.46 -3.13 16.95
C LYS A 29 -27.95 -3.27 17.20
N LEU A 30 -27.37 -4.39 16.77
CA LEU A 30 -25.94 -4.65 16.90
C LEU A 30 -25.11 -3.69 16.04
N GLN A 31 -25.51 -3.50 14.78
CA GLN A 31 -24.84 -2.55 13.88
C GLN A 31 -24.92 -1.11 14.42
N ALA A 32 -26.11 -0.65 14.82
CA ALA A 32 -26.29 0.70 15.35
C ALA A 32 -25.39 0.94 16.58
N THR A 33 -25.38 -0.01 17.52
CA THR A 33 -24.53 0.08 18.71
C THR A 33 -23.05 0.12 18.34
N PHE A 34 -22.61 -0.68 17.38
CA PHE A 34 -21.23 -0.66 16.92
C PHE A 34 -20.84 0.69 16.30
N CYS A 35 -21.68 1.23 15.41
CA CYS A 35 -21.44 2.53 14.79
C CYS A 35 -21.38 3.67 15.81
N ASP A 36 -22.27 3.68 16.81
CA ASP A 36 -22.29 4.68 17.89
C ASP A 36 -20.94 4.74 18.64
N PHE A 37 -20.24 3.60 18.77
CA PHE A 37 -18.95 3.53 19.46
C PHE A 37 -17.74 3.71 18.53
N LEU A 38 -17.87 3.53 17.22
CA LEU A 38 -16.74 3.52 16.28
C LEU A 38 -16.62 4.79 15.43
N PHE A 39 -17.74 5.43 15.08
CA PHE A 39 -17.78 6.51 14.10
C PHE A 39 -18.38 7.80 14.69
N CYS A 40 -17.54 8.62 15.29
CA CYS A 40 -17.85 10.05 15.47
C CYS A 40 -17.68 10.78 14.13
N ASN A 41 -18.69 10.71 13.26
CA ASN A 41 -18.97 11.64 12.14
C ASN A 41 -18.20 11.50 10.80
N ASP A 42 -18.18 10.35 10.12
CA ASP A 42 -18.03 10.36 8.65
C ASP A 42 -18.99 9.35 8.00
N GLU A 43 -19.72 9.80 6.98
CA GLU A 43 -20.65 8.99 6.20
C GLU A 43 -19.87 8.01 5.31
N PHE A 44 -20.13 6.71 5.46
CA PHE A 44 -19.66 5.72 4.50
C PHE A 44 -20.49 5.83 3.22
N ASP A 45 -19.83 5.95 2.07
CA ASP A 45 -20.53 6.03 0.77
C ASP A 45 -21.42 4.81 0.50
N HIS A 46 -21.12 3.63 1.09
CA HIS A 46 -21.93 2.40 0.98
C HIS A 46 -21.77 1.50 2.23
N PRO A 47 -22.55 1.69 3.31
CA PRO A 47 -22.51 0.80 4.47
C PRO A 47 -23.13 -0.57 4.14
N LEU A 48 -22.55 -1.65 4.68
CA LEU A 48 -23.20 -2.96 4.66
C LEU A 48 -24.61 -2.89 5.27
N SER A 49 -25.51 -3.73 4.77
CA SER A 49 -26.78 -3.95 5.47
C SER A 49 -26.51 -4.53 6.88
N PRO A 50 -27.42 -4.34 7.84
CA PRO A 50 -27.26 -4.88 9.19
C PRO A 50 -27.01 -6.40 9.24
N GLU A 51 -27.62 -7.14 8.31
CA GLU A 51 -27.47 -8.59 8.18
C GLU A 51 -26.05 -8.96 7.68
N GLU A 52 -25.57 -8.30 6.62
CA GLU A 52 -24.22 -8.50 6.09
C GLU A 52 -23.16 -8.10 7.12
N PHE A 53 -23.38 -6.98 7.84
CA PHE A 53 -22.52 -6.55 8.94
C PHE A 53 -22.41 -7.61 10.02
N SER A 54 -23.55 -8.12 10.50
CA SER A 54 -23.59 -9.11 11.57
C SER A 54 -22.96 -10.43 11.13
N LYS A 55 -23.17 -10.83 9.86
CA LYS A 55 -22.56 -12.02 9.28
C LYS A 55 -21.04 -11.88 9.21
N ALA A 56 -20.52 -10.78 8.66
CA ALA A 56 -19.08 -10.51 8.59
C ALA A 56 -18.44 -10.45 9.98
N LEU A 57 -19.12 -9.86 10.97
CA LEU A 57 -18.66 -9.80 12.35
C LEU A 57 -18.55 -11.20 12.99
N PHE A 58 -19.54 -12.06 12.82
CA PHE A 58 -19.48 -13.41 13.40
C PHE A 58 -18.55 -14.35 12.63
N GLU A 59 -18.46 -14.23 11.31
CA GLU A 59 -17.51 -15.02 10.50
C GLU A 59 -16.07 -14.65 10.83
N SER A 60 -15.74 -13.36 10.97
CA SER A 60 -14.40 -12.93 11.42
C SER A 60 -14.07 -13.44 12.82
N TYR A 61 -15.05 -13.41 13.74
CA TYR A 61 -14.87 -14.03 15.06
C TYR A 61 -14.58 -15.52 14.95
N LYS A 62 -15.33 -16.27 14.13
CA LYS A 62 -15.18 -17.73 13.98
C LYS A 62 -13.86 -18.10 13.32
N ASN A 63 -13.57 -17.49 12.18
CA ASN A 63 -12.47 -17.83 11.28
C ASN A 63 -11.16 -17.09 11.63
N ARG A 64 -11.20 -16.15 12.60
CA ARG A 64 -10.09 -15.25 12.94
C ARG A 64 -9.65 -14.36 11.78
N ASP A 65 -10.57 -14.09 10.86
CA ASP A 65 -10.33 -13.30 9.65
C ASP A 65 -10.84 -11.88 9.83
N LEU A 66 -10.04 -11.05 10.49
CA LEU A 66 -10.35 -9.63 10.72
C LEU A 66 -10.33 -8.83 9.40
N SER A 67 -9.56 -9.24 8.39
CA SER A 67 -9.48 -8.53 7.11
C SER A 67 -10.81 -8.58 6.36
N ALA A 68 -11.50 -9.73 6.37
CA ALA A 68 -12.84 -9.84 5.75
C ALA A 68 -13.86 -8.90 6.41
N PHE A 69 -13.80 -8.73 7.73
CA PHE A 69 -14.67 -7.81 8.46
C PHE A 69 -14.34 -6.35 8.15
N LEU A 70 -13.06 -5.95 8.19
CA LEU A 70 -12.62 -4.60 7.85
C LEU A 70 -12.99 -4.22 6.41
N MET A 71 -12.85 -5.15 5.46
CA MET A 71 -13.24 -4.91 4.07
C MET A 71 -14.75 -4.61 3.96
N GLY A 72 -15.57 -5.30 4.75
CA GLY A 72 -16.99 -5.02 4.84
C GLY A 72 -17.33 -3.64 5.43
N ILE A 73 -16.67 -3.23 6.51
CA ILE A 73 -17.07 -2.00 7.24
C ILE A 73 -16.38 -0.73 6.75
N CYS A 74 -15.18 -0.82 6.19
CA CYS A 74 -14.40 0.35 5.79
C CYS A 74 -13.64 0.20 4.46
N GLN A 75 -13.95 -0.83 3.65
CA GLN A 75 -13.32 -1.06 2.33
C GLN A 75 -11.78 -1.04 2.40
N ASN A 76 -11.23 -1.56 3.49
CA ASN A 76 -9.81 -1.73 3.70
C ASN A 76 -9.54 -3.09 4.35
N THR A 77 -8.58 -3.83 3.84
CA THR A 77 -8.00 -4.97 4.59
C THR A 77 -7.00 -4.46 5.64
N ILE A 78 -6.53 -5.31 6.55
CA ILE A 78 -5.42 -4.95 7.46
C ILE A 78 -4.20 -4.48 6.66
N PHE A 79 -3.90 -5.16 5.54
CA PHE A 79 -2.77 -4.79 4.68
C PHE A 79 -3.00 -3.46 3.98
N ASP A 80 -4.23 -3.11 3.61
CA ASP A 80 -4.51 -1.78 3.07
C ASP A 80 -4.30 -0.71 4.12
N LEU A 81 -4.75 -0.92 5.36
CA LEU A 81 -4.50 0.01 6.45
C LEU A 81 -3.01 0.18 6.73
N LEU A 82 -2.26 -0.91 6.83
CA LEU A 82 -0.81 -0.88 7.03
C LEU A 82 -0.09 -0.16 5.87
N ARG A 83 -0.49 -0.43 4.63
CA ARG A 83 0.13 0.17 3.43
C ARG A 83 -0.18 1.65 3.34
N ASN A 84 -1.45 2.01 3.54
CA ASN A 84 -1.92 3.39 3.50
C ASN A 84 -1.45 4.22 4.69
N SER A 85 -0.95 3.57 5.74
CA SER A 85 -0.29 4.19 6.90
C SER A 85 1.24 4.20 6.79
N PHE A 86 1.81 3.85 5.63
CA PHE A 86 3.26 3.84 5.39
C PHE A 86 4.03 2.88 6.32
N LEU A 87 3.38 1.79 6.73
CA LEU A 87 3.98 0.76 7.59
C LEU A 87 4.40 -0.51 6.84
N ILE A 88 3.96 -0.68 5.60
CA ILE A 88 4.42 -1.76 4.72
C ILE A 88 4.61 -1.27 3.28
N PRO A 89 5.57 -1.83 2.52
CA PRO A 89 5.83 -1.38 1.17
C PRO A 89 4.74 -1.86 0.20
N TYR A 90 4.60 -1.12 -0.90
CA TYR A 90 3.82 -1.52 -2.07
C TYR A 90 4.58 -2.60 -2.82
N ARG A 91 3.87 -3.58 -3.38
CA ARG A 91 4.46 -4.49 -4.37
C ARG A 91 4.42 -3.81 -5.74
N PHE A 92 5.52 -3.86 -6.47
CA PHE A 92 5.51 -3.43 -7.88
C PHE A 92 4.46 -4.21 -8.66
N ASN A 93 3.63 -3.47 -9.40
CA ASN A 93 2.64 -4.02 -10.33
C ASN A 93 1.69 -5.06 -9.70
N ALA A 94 1.29 -4.82 -8.44
CA ALA A 94 0.41 -5.70 -7.68
C ALA A 94 -0.89 -6.03 -8.44
N ASP A 95 -1.31 -7.29 -8.37
CA ASP A 95 -2.51 -7.84 -9.04
C ASP A 95 -2.55 -7.58 -10.56
N GLY A 96 -1.39 -7.45 -11.20
CA GLY A 96 -1.27 -7.20 -12.63
C GLY A 96 -1.63 -5.77 -13.04
N LYS A 97 -1.81 -4.85 -12.09
CA LYS A 97 -2.03 -3.42 -12.35
C LYS A 97 -0.73 -2.66 -12.18
N GLN A 98 -0.30 -1.92 -13.20
CA GLN A 98 0.96 -1.18 -13.16
C GLN A 98 0.92 -0.12 -12.04
N ASN A 99 1.91 -0.13 -11.16
CA ASN A 99 2.12 0.87 -10.09
C ASN A 99 3.54 0.69 -9.52
N PRO A 100 4.40 1.71 -9.58
CA PRO A 100 4.18 3.05 -10.15
C PRO A 100 4.19 3.04 -11.69
N ILE A 101 3.66 4.09 -12.29
CA ILE A 101 3.65 4.36 -13.73
C ILE A 101 4.86 5.25 -14.05
N ILE A 102 5.87 4.67 -14.70
CA ILE A 102 7.08 5.38 -15.11
C ILE A 102 6.79 6.19 -16.37
N MET A 103 7.15 7.48 -16.37
CA MET A 103 6.82 8.40 -17.45
C MET A 103 8.03 8.83 -18.28
N THR A 104 9.24 8.62 -17.79
CA THR A 104 10.48 8.95 -18.49
C THR A 104 11.33 7.72 -18.74
N ASP A 105 12.17 7.74 -19.76
CA ASP A 105 13.21 6.74 -19.98
C ASP A 105 14.40 6.92 -19.01
N GLU A 106 15.40 6.04 -19.12
CA GLU A 106 16.65 6.08 -18.35
C GLU A 106 17.51 7.33 -18.60
N LYS A 107 17.21 8.10 -19.65
CA LYS A 107 17.89 9.37 -19.97
C LYS A 107 17.11 10.57 -19.45
N GLY A 108 16.02 10.33 -18.72
CA GLY A 108 15.13 11.37 -18.22
C GLY A 108 14.30 12.03 -19.31
N LEU A 109 14.14 11.40 -20.48
CA LEU A 109 13.28 11.89 -21.57
C LEU A 109 11.85 11.37 -21.39
N LEU A 110 10.87 12.25 -21.55
CA LEU A 110 9.45 11.88 -21.45
C LEU A 110 9.06 10.86 -22.53
N LEU A 111 8.39 9.79 -22.13
CA LEU A 111 7.90 8.78 -23.07
C LEU A 111 6.79 9.37 -23.96
N PRO A 112 6.66 8.93 -25.23
CA PRO A 112 5.72 9.52 -26.18
C PRO A 112 4.25 9.52 -25.72
N GLU A 113 3.85 8.53 -24.92
CA GLU A 113 2.49 8.42 -24.38
C GLU A 113 2.15 9.51 -23.33
N TYR A 114 3.16 10.12 -22.70
CA TYR A 114 3.00 11.20 -21.72
C TYR A 114 3.37 12.58 -22.28
N ASP A 115 3.77 12.70 -23.55
CA ASP A 115 4.08 13.98 -24.20
C ASP A 115 2.81 14.78 -24.52
N ASN A 116 2.22 15.36 -23.46
CA ASN A 116 1.03 16.17 -23.55
C ASN A 116 1.11 17.40 -22.60
N PRO A 117 0.24 18.42 -22.79
CA PRO A 117 0.29 19.65 -21.99
C PRO A 117 0.08 19.44 -20.49
N PHE A 118 -0.56 18.35 -20.06
CA PHE A 118 -0.87 18.09 -18.66
C PHE A 118 0.40 17.82 -17.84
N TYR A 119 1.36 17.07 -18.39
CA TYR A 119 2.61 16.71 -17.70
C TYR A 119 3.78 17.66 -17.95
N LYS A 120 3.59 18.64 -18.82
CA LYS A 120 4.67 19.53 -19.28
C LYS A 120 5.33 20.32 -18.15
N LYS A 121 4.55 20.73 -17.14
CA LYS A 121 5.05 21.53 -16.01
C LYS A 121 5.91 20.69 -15.07
N GLU A 122 5.42 19.52 -14.71
CA GLU A 122 6.09 18.53 -13.86
C GLU A 122 7.37 18.05 -14.54
N TYR A 123 7.29 17.71 -15.83
CA TYR A 123 8.45 17.31 -16.63
C TYR A 123 9.51 18.40 -16.77
N SER A 124 9.11 19.65 -17.02
CA SER A 124 10.05 20.78 -17.08
C SER A 124 10.76 21.01 -15.75
N THR A 125 10.10 20.69 -14.63
CA THR A 125 10.69 20.81 -13.30
C THR A 125 11.64 19.65 -13.03
N PHE A 126 11.22 18.43 -13.38
CA PHE A 126 12.05 17.23 -13.33
C PHE A 126 13.33 17.39 -14.14
N GLN A 127 13.25 17.83 -15.40
CA GLN A 127 14.44 18.00 -16.26
C GLN A 127 15.50 18.94 -15.67
N LYS A 128 15.08 20.02 -15.01
CA LYS A 128 16.03 20.95 -14.36
C LYS A 128 16.82 20.23 -13.28
N ILE A 129 16.12 19.50 -12.42
CA ILE A 129 16.73 18.77 -11.31
C ILE A 129 17.53 17.58 -11.82
N TYR A 130 17.03 16.86 -12.83
CA TYR A 130 17.69 15.72 -13.46
C TYR A 130 19.05 16.09 -14.08
N HIS A 131 19.17 17.30 -14.64
CA HIS A 131 20.43 17.79 -15.17
C HIS A 131 21.47 18.10 -14.08
N ASP A 132 21.00 18.51 -12.89
CA ASP A 132 21.85 18.79 -11.73
C ASP A 132 22.27 17.51 -11.00
N LEU A 133 21.55 16.40 -11.22
CA LEU A 133 21.87 15.07 -10.71
C LEU A 133 22.92 14.37 -11.60
N GLU A 134 23.91 13.70 -10.99
CA GLU A 134 24.89 12.91 -11.74
C GLU A 134 24.22 11.78 -12.53
N SER A 135 24.64 11.61 -13.78
CA SER A 135 23.95 10.92 -14.90
C SER A 135 23.83 9.39 -14.82
N ASP A 136 24.00 8.78 -13.65
CA ASP A 136 24.10 7.31 -13.50
C ASP A 136 23.02 6.72 -12.59
N ARG A 137 21.93 7.46 -12.39
CA ARG A 137 20.93 7.15 -11.37
C ARG A 137 19.63 6.80 -12.08
N ASN A 138 19.18 5.54 -11.93
CA ASN A 138 17.84 5.07 -12.28
C ASN A 138 16.77 5.90 -11.53
N ILE A 139 16.50 7.10 -12.07
CA ILE A 139 15.65 8.14 -11.49
C ILE A 139 14.69 8.56 -12.58
N PHE A 140 13.41 8.46 -12.27
CA PHE A 140 12.35 8.65 -13.25
C PHE A 140 11.32 9.64 -12.74
N LEU A 141 10.73 10.42 -13.65
CA LEU A 141 9.44 11.03 -13.39
C LEU A 141 8.40 9.92 -13.45
N ALA A 142 7.56 9.82 -12.43
CA ALA A 142 6.56 8.77 -12.34
C ALA A 142 5.26 9.28 -11.70
N GLN A 143 4.19 8.51 -11.90
CA GLN A 143 2.99 8.59 -11.08
C GLN A 143 2.90 7.35 -10.20
N ALA A 144 2.52 7.54 -8.96
CA ALA A 144 2.18 6.44 -8.08
C ALA A 144 0.77 6.68 -7.53
N TYR A 145 0.08 5.60 -7.19
CA TYR A 145 -1.23 5.69 -6.59
C TYR A 145 -1.36 4.84 -5.34
N ARG A 146 -2.16 5.36 -4.41
CA ARG A 146 -2.66 4.62 -3.26
C ARG A 146 -3.91 3.89 -3.67
N TYR A 147 -4.07 2.68 -3.15
CA TYR A 147 -5.26 1.88 -3.39
C TYR A 147 -5.70 1.19 -2.11
N SER A 148 -6.99 0.89 -2.05
CA SER A 148 -7.55 -0.11 -1.15
C SER A 148 -8.18 -1.22 -1.98
N HIS A 149 -8.70 -2.23 -1.31
CA HIS A 149 -9.50 -3.27 -1.93
C HIS A 149 -10.98 -3.03 -1.65
N ASP A 150 -11.78 -3.26 -2.67
CA ASP A 150 -13.23 -3.27 -2.57
C ASP A 150 -13.79 -4.59 -3.10
N TYR A 151 -14.99 -4.94 -2.67
CA TYR A 151 -15.74 -6.01 -3.29
C TYR A 151 -16.23 -5.54 -4.66
N GLY A 152 -15.93 -6.32 -5.71
CA GLY A 152 -16.47 -6.07 -7.04
C GLY A 152 -18.01 -6.13 -7.05
N PRO A 153 -18.67 -5.74 -8.15
CA PRO A 153 -20.13 -5.51 -8.21
C PRO A 153 -21.02 -6.69 -7.78
N ASN A 154 -20.47 -7.91 -7.79
CA ASN A 154 -21.16 -9.14 -7.38
C ASN A 154 -20.64 -9.73 -6.06
N HIS A 155 -19.77 -9.04 -5.33
CA HIS A 155 -19.07 -9.50 -4.10
C HIS A 155 -18.25 -10.80 -4.24
N MET A 156 -18.01 -11.26 -5.46
CA MET A 156 -17.30 -12.52 -5.73
C MET A 156 -15.80 -12.33 -5.99
N ASN A 157 -15.38 -11.12 -6.39
CA ASN A 157 -14.00 -10.80 -6.72
C ASN A 157 -13.57 -9.56 -5.93
N ILE A 158 -12.30 -9.53 -5.51
CA ILE A 158 -11.69 -8.37 -4.89
C ILE A 158 -11.08 -7.51 -6.00
N GLU A 159 -11.36 -6.21 -6.00
CA GLU A 159 -10.83 -5.26 -6.97
C GLU A 159 -10.07 -4.12 -6.28
N GLN A 160 -8.93 -3.69 -6.85
CA GLN A 160 -8.25 -2.49 -6.35
C GLN A 160 -9.04 -1.23 -6.72
N LYS A 161 -9.38 -0.43 -5.71
CA LYS A 161 -9.97 0.91 -5.81
C LYS A 161 -8.87 1.96 -5.61
N ILE A 162 -8.66 2.80 -6.62
CA ILE A 162 -7.67 3.88 -6.55
C ILE A 162 -8.21 4.98 -5.63
N LEU A 163 -7.43 5.32 -4.61
CA LEU A 163 -7.78 6.36 -3.63
C LEU A 163 -7.24 7.72 -4.05
N GLU A 164 -5.99 7.75 -4.53
CA GLU A 164 -5.27 8.97 -4.85
C GLU A 164 -4.17 8.67 -5.85
N ILE A 165 -3.99 9.55 -6.85
CA ILE A 165 -2.89 9.49 -7.81
C ILE A 165 -1.99 10.71 -7.57
N THR A 166 -0.69 10.48 -7.49
CA THR A 166 0.29 11.53 -7.24
C THR A 166 1.44 11.44 -8.23
N THR A 167 1.91 12.59 -8.72
CA THR A 167 3.11 12.69 -9.55
C THR A 167 4.32 13.00 -8.66
N GLY A 168 5.45 12.38 -8.97
CA GLY A 168 6.65 12.45 -8.15
C GLY A 168 7.86 11.87 -8.86
N ILE A 169 8.92 11.68 -8.09
CA ILE A 169 10.19 11.17 -8.59
C ILE A 169 10.42 9.80 -8.01
N LEU A 170 10.65 8.82 -8.88
CA LEU A 170 10.90 7.43 -8.52
C LEU A 170 12.39 7.12 -8.62
N LEU A 171 12.97 6.63 -7.53
CA LEU A 171 14.32 6.08 -7.49
C LEU A 171 14.19 4.55 -7.52
N ILE A 172 14.78 3.88 -8.50
CA ILE A 172 14.86 2.40 -8.52
C ILE A 172 16.29 1.99 -8.19
N ARG A 173 16.46 1.19 -7.13
CA ARG A 173 17.77 0.69 -6.69
C ARG A 173 17.72 -0.81 -6.51
N GLU A 174 18.87 -1.43 -6.66
CA GLU A 174 19.02 -2.82 -6.24
C GLU A 174 18.90 -2.92 -4.72
N LEU A 175 18.25 -3.98 -4.25
CA LEU A 175 18.21 -4.31 -2.84
C LEU A 175 19.62 -4.64 -2.32
N PRO A 176 19.94 -4.30 -1.05
CA PRO A 176 21.20 -4.68 -0.43
C PRO A 176 21.45 -6.19 -0.48
N ASP A 177 22.71 -6.61 -0.59
CA ASP A 177 23.09 -8.04 -0.63
C ASP A 177 22.55 -8.82 0.59
N THR A 178 22.47 -8.18 1.74
CA THR A 178 21.89 -8.73 2.98
C THR A 178 20.42 -9.14 2.83
N VAL A 179 19.67 -8.47 1.97
CA VAL A 179 18.28 -8.79 1.61
C VAL A 179 18.23 -9.87 0.52
N LYS A 180 19.13 -9.79 -0.47
CA LYS A 180 19.23 -10.79 -1.56
C LYS A 180 19.67 -12.18 -1.06
N LEU A 181 20.40 -12.24 0.05
CA LEU A 181 20.83 -13.49 0.68
C LEU A 181 19.71 -14.22 1.43
N LYS A 182 18.51 -13.64 1.54
CA LYS A 182 17.36 -14.29 2.18
C LYS A 182 16.82 -15.43 1.32
N GLU A 183 16.48 -16.55 1.96
CA GLU A 183 16.09 -17.77 1.25
C GLU A 183 14.60 -17.76 0.85
N THR A 184 13.78 -16.91 1.51
CA THR A 184 12.33 -16.84 1.29
C THR A 184 11.84 -15.41 1.00
N GLU A 185 10.73 -15.30 0.25
CA GLU A 185 10.05 -14.01 -0.02
C GLU A 185 9.63 -13.31 1.29
N ALA A 186 9.24 -14.07 2.32
CA ALA A 186 8.86 -13.54 3.62
C ALA A 186 10.04 -12.89 4.36
N GLU A 187 11.23 -13.49 4.29
CA GLU A 187 12.45 -12.94 4.89
C GLU A 187 12.95 -11.71 4.13
N ALA A 188 12.85 -11.72 2.79
CA ALA A 188 13.15 -10.55 1.98
C ALA A 188 12.21 -9.40 2.31
N TYR A 189 10.90 -9.67 2.39
CA TYR A 189 9.89 -8.69 2.78
C TYR A 189 10.14 -8.09 4.17
N ALA A 190 10.50 -8.92 5.15
CA ALA A 190 10.85 -8.45 6.49
C ALA A 190 12.08 -7.54 6.49
N ALA A 191 13.10 -7.83 5.68
CA ALA A 191 14.28 -6.98 5.60
C ALA A 191 13.99 -5.65 4.86
N VAL A 192 13.12 -5.66 3.85
CA VAL A 192 12.62 -4.43 3.20
C VAL A 192 11.86 -3.55 4.17
N TRP A 193 11.14 -4.15 5.13
CA TRP A 193 10.40 -3.40 6.16
C TRP A 193 11.32 -2.50 7.02
N ASP A 194 12.50 -3.00 7.41
CA ASP A 194 13.45 -2.21 8.20
C ASP A 194 13.93 -0.97 7.43
N ILE A 195 14.19 -1.12 6.13
CA ILE A 195 14.54 -0.02 5.22
C ILE A 195 13.37 0.96 5.13
N MET A 196 12.15 0.45 4.94
CA MET A 196 10.94 1.27 4.83
C MET A 196 10.72 2.14 6.06
N ILE A 197 10.82 1.58 7.28
CA ILE A 197 10.58 2.35 8.50
C ILE A 197 11.68 3.39 8.73
N ALA A 198 12.92 3.11 8.34
CA ALA A 198 13.97 4.11 8.35
C ALA A 198 13.67 5.25 7.36
N LEU A 199 13.18 4.93 6.16
CA LEU A 199 12.75 5.91 5.16
C LEU A 199 11.57 6.74 5.68
N GLU A 200 10.53 6.13 6.24
CA GLU A 200 9.35 6.87 6.74
C GLU A 200 9.72 7.86 7.87
N LYS A 201 10.72 7.54 8.70
CA LYS A 201 11.20 8.46 9.75
C LYS A 201 11.93 9.69 9.20
N GLU A 202 12.68 9.53 8.12
CA GLU A 202 13.54 10.59 7.55
C GLU A 202 12.94 11.31 6.33
N LEU A 203 12.03 10.63 5.64
CA LEU A 203 11.32 11.00 4.41
C LEU A 203 9.83 10.60 4.54
N PRO A 204 9.08 11.23 5.46
CA PRO A 204 7.69 10.85 5.74
C PRO A 204 6.81 11.04 4.52
N MET A 205 5.92 10.09 4.27
CA MET A 205 5.03 10.06 3.10
C MET A 205 5.69 9.68 1.77
N ALA A 206 6.94 9.21 1.79
CA ALA A 206 7.52 8.55 0.62
C ALA A 206 6.87 7.18 0.42
N TYR A 207 6.59 6.79 -0.83
CA TYR A 207 6.10 5.43 -1.09
C TYR A 207 7.28 4.52 -1.35
N VAL A 208 7.32 3.39 -0.66
CA VAL A 208 8.33 2.36 -0.87
C VAL A 208 7.69 1.22 -1.65
N PHE A 209 8.32 0.84 -2.76
CA PHE A 209 7.94 -0.27 -3.61
C PHE A 209 8.98 -1.39 -3.52
N TYR A 210 8.57 -2.65 -3.59
CA TYR A 210 9.45 -3.80 -3.61
C TYR A 210 8.99 -4.85 -4.63
N GLY A 211 9.93 -5.61 -5.17
CA GLY A 211 9.68 -6.59 -6.23
C GLY A 211 10.27 -6.15 -7.57
N GLN A 212 10.00 -6.87 -8.64
CA GLN A 212 10.49 -6.50 -9.98
C GLN A 212 9.51 -5.58 -10.69
N ASP A 213 10.01 -4.51 -11.29
CA ASP A 213 9.33 -3.87 -12.41
C ASP A 213 9.54 -4.74 -13.66
N THR A 214 8.54 -4.82 -14.54
CA THR A 214 8.49 -5.79 -15.65
C THR A 214 9.43 -5.47 -16.83
N LEU A 215 10.66 -5.03 -16.58
CA LEU A 215 11.74 -4.97 -17.56
C LEU A 215 12.59 -6.23 -17.45
N VAL A 216 12.21 -7.25 -18.22
CA VAL A 216 12.78 -8.60 -18.16
C VAL A 216 14.24 -8.61 -18.62
N GLU A 217 15.17 -8.88 -17.71
CA GLU A 217 16.35 -9.69 -18.01
C GLU A 217 16.88 -10.34 -16.72
N HIS A 218 16.82 -11.68 -16.68
CA HIS A 218 17.32 -12.61 -15.66
C HIS A 218 16.33 -13.04 -14.56
N ASN A 219 15.98 -14.33 -14.60
CA ASN A 219 15.20 -15.10 -13.61
C ASN A 219 15.78 -15.04 -12.18
N LYS A 220 15.64 -13.92 -11.49
CA LYS A 220 15.88 -13.80 -10.04
C LYS A 220 14.72 -13.00 -9.46
N ARG A 221 13.97 -13.63 -8.57
CA ARG A 221 12.80 -13.01 -7.96
C ARG A 221 13.30 -12.05 -6.88
N TYR A 222 12.79 -10.81 -6.85
CA TYR A 222 12.91 -9.84 -5.75
C TYR A 222 14.24 -9.06 -5.59
N ASP A 223 14.70 -8.35 -6.62
CA ASP A 223 16.01 -7.66 -6.57
C ASP A 223 15.96 -6.13 -6.43
N GLU A 224 14.77 -5.50 -6.50
CA GLU A 224 14.66 -4.04 -6.59
C GLU A 224 13.79 -3.42 -5.49
N ILE A 225 14.18 -2.20 -5.10
CA ILE A 225 13.42 -1.29 -4.26
C ILE A 225 13.17 0.01 -5.01
N GLY A 226 11.91 0.43 -5.02
CA GLY A 226 11.48 1.72 -5.53
C GLY A 226 11.24 2.70 -4.38
N ILE A 227 11.81 3.89 -4.44
CA ILE A 227 11.48 4.99 -3.52
C ILE A 227 10.83 6.09 -4.34
N PHE A 228 9.54 6.28 -4.13
CA PHE A 228 8.77 7.33 -4.77
C PHE A 228 8.64 8.52 -3.83
N LEU A 229 9.04 9.68 -4.34
CA LEU A 229 9.05 10.96 -3.65
C LEU A 229 7.98 11.87 -4.29
N PRO A 230 6.79 12.01 -3.69
CA PRO A 230 5.75 12.92 -4.16
C PRO A 230 6.23 14.35 -4.36
N ASN A 231 5.87 14.97 -5.50
CA ASN A 231 6.23 16.36 -5.78
C ASN A 231 5.67 17.36 -4.76
N SER A 232 4.51 17.06 -4.18
CA SER A 232 3.87 17.88 -3.15
C SER A 232 4.74 18.07 -1.90
N HIS A 233 5.59 17.09 -1.59
CA HIS A 233 6.37 17.06 -0.34
C HIS A 233 7.88 17.22 -0.56
N PHE A 234 8.42 16.66 -1.64
CA PHE A 234 9.87 16.43 -1.77
C PHE A 234 10.55 17.19 -2.91
N LEU A 235 9.77 17.95 -3.69
CA LEU A 235 10.31 18.66 -4.85
C LEU A 235 11.32 19.76 -4.44
N LYS A 236 11.13 20.36 -3.27
CA LYS A 236 12.11 21.30 -2.70
C LYS A 236 13.26 20.52 -2.08
N HIS A 237 14.49 20.88 -2.41
CA HIS A 237 15.71 20.20 -1.91
C HIS A 237 15.75 18.69 -2.25
N LEU A 238 15.25 18.32 -3.43
CA LEU A 238 15.17 16.93 -3.87
C LEU A 238 16.51 16.19 -3.75
N GLU A 239 17.62 16.82 -4.16
CA GLU A 239 18.97 16.23 -4.06
C GLU A 239 19.26 15.71 -2.66
N LYS A 240 18.96 16.51 -1.63
CA LYS A 240 19.14 16.14 -0.22
C LYS A 240 18.21 14.99 0.19
N HIS A 241 16.99 14.94 -0.35
CA HIS A 241 16.06 13.84 -0.11
C HIS A 241 16.54 12.54 -0.76
N ILE A 242 17.10 12.62 -1.97
CA ILE A 242 17.73 11.50 -2.67
C ILE A 242 18.95 11.01 -1.86
N GLU A 243 19.84 11.90 -1.44
CA GLU A 243 21.01 11.54 -0.63
C GLU A 243 20.62 10.81 0.65
N LYS A 244 19.58 11.28 1.34
CA LYS A 244 19.04 10.59 2.53
C LYS A 244 18.51 9.19 2.20
N ALA A 245 17.75 9.06 1.12
CA ALA A 245 17.20 7.78 0.69
C ALA A 245 18.31 6.77 0.38
N GLU A 246 19.33 7.19 -0.38
CA GLU A 246 20.51 6.39 -0.72
C GLU A 246 21.30 5.98 0.52
N ALA A 247 21.51 6.91 1.45
CA ALA A 247 22.19 6.63 2.70
C ALA A 247 21.48 5.55 3.52
N ILE A 248 20.15 5.53 3.52
CA ILE A 248 19.35 4.53 4.24
C ILE A 248 19.40 3.17 3.54
N ILE A 249 19.24 3.13 2.21
CA ILE A 249 19.32 1.87 1.44
C ILE A 249 20.69 1.21 1.63
N TYR A 250 21.78 1.99 1.48
CA TYR A 250 23.14 1.45 1.52
C TYR A 250 23.77 1.40 2.92
N ALA A 251 23.09 1.87 3.96
CA ALA A 251 23.53 1.66 5.35
C ALA A 251 23.45 0.18 5.76
N GLN A 252 22.66 -0.62 5.05
CA GLN A 252 22.44 -2.05 5.32
C GLN A 252 23.41 -2.99 4.57
N LYS A 253 24.57 -2.48 4.14
CA LYS A 253 25.65 -3.27 3.51
C LYS A 253 26.28 -4.26 4.48
#